data_AF-A0A8T4IUF9-F1
#
_entry.id   AF-A0A8T4IUF9-F1
#
_cell.length_a   1.000
_cell.length_b   1.000
_cell.length_c   1.000
_cell.angle_alpha   90.00
_cell.angle_beta   90.00
_cell.angle_gamma   90.00
#
_symmetry.space_group_name_H-M   'P 1'
#
loop_
_entity.id
_entity.type
_entity.pdbx_description
1 polymer ?
#
loop_
_entity_poly.entity_id
_entity_poly.type
_entity_poly.pdbx_seq_one_letter_code
_entity_poly.pdbx_strand_id
1 'polypeptide(L)' 'MCKHQPPCPTADSADREAAHPVAHFPEQGWSLLCNGVLLFEDTGELLPDGQIIAPHKPLGTQHIATAA' A
#
# COMPACT_ATOMS: atom_id res chain seq x y z
N MET A 1 16.88 3.13 11.14
CA MET A 1 16.03 4.17 11.75
C MET A 1 16.07 5.41 10.87
N CYS A 2 14.95 5.81 10.28
CA CYS A 2 14.87 7.04 9.49
C CYS A 2 14.88 8.28 10.41
N LYS A 3 15.08 9.48 9.84
CA LYS A 3 15.09 10.75 10.58
C LYS A 3 13.75 11.51 10.53
N HIS A 4 12.69 10.87 10.05
CA HIS A 4 11.37 11.48 9.94
C HIS A 4 10.75 11.69 11.32
N GLN A 5 9.96 12.77 11.46
CA GLN A 5 9.22 13.09 12.68
C GLN A 5 7.74 13.29 12.31
N PRO A 6 6.81 12.45 12.80
CA PRO A 6 7.04 11.26 13.62
C PRO A 6 7.87 10.19 12.91
N PRO A 7 8.52 9.27 13.66
CA PRO A 7 9.21 8.13 13.06
C PRO A 7 8.27 7.35 12.16
N CYS A 8 8.78 6.90 11.01
CA CYS A 8 7.98 6.05 10.13
C CYS A 8 7.67 4.71 10.82
N PRO A 9 6.45 4.17 10.65
CA PRO A 9 6.12 2.83 11.10
C PRO A 9 6.98 1.79 10.40
N THR A 10 7.14 0.62 11.02
CA THR A 10 7.79 -0.53 10.37
C THR A 10 6.93 -1.09 9.26
N ALA A 11 7.52 -1.86 8.34
CA ALA A 11 6.76 -2.54 7.28
C ALA A 11 5.75 -3.55 7.86
N ASP A 12 6.05 -4.12 9.01
CA ASP A 12 5.22 -5.14 9.67
C ASP A 12 4.05 -4.52 10.47
N SER A 13 4.03 -3.19 10.62
CA SER A 13 2.98 -2.49 11.36
C SER A 13 1.65 -2.51 10.61
N ALA A 14 0.54 -2.34 11.33
CA ALA A 14 -0.79 -2.25 10.73
C ALA A 14 -1.02 -0.94 9.97
N ASP A 15 -0.25 0.10 10.28
CA ASP A 15 -0.30 1.45 9.68
C ASP A 15 0.92 1.70 8.76
N ARG A 16 1.49 0.65 8.17
CA ARG A 16 2.73 0.73 7.38
C ARG A 16 2.67 1.73 6.22
N GLU A 17 1.50 1.98 5.64
CA GLU A 17 1.32 2.95 4.56
C GLU A 17 1.54 4.41 5.01
N ALA A 18 1.56 4.68 6.32
CA ALA A 18 1.82 6.02 6.87
C ALA A 18 3.31 6.41 6.86
N ALA A 19 4.21 5.53 6.41
CA ALA A 19 5.61 5.87 6.21
C ALA A 19 5.79 6.91 5.09
N HIS A 20 6.80 7.77 5.23
CA HIS A 20 7.03 8.83 4.25
C HIS A 20 7.46 8.26 2.89
N PRO A 21 6.91 8.76 1.76
CA PRO A 21 7.38 8.37 0.43
C PRO A 21 8.79 8.90 0.20
N VAL A 22 9.68 8.03 -0.28
CA VAL A 22 11.06 8.37 -0.67
C VAL A 22 11.25 8.30 -2.19
N ALA A 23 10.33 7.67 -2.90
CA ALA A 23 10.21 7.78 -4.35
C ALA A 23 8.74 7.70 -4.76
N HIS A 24 8.37 8.42 -5.82
CA HIS A 24 7.00 8.50 -6.31
C HIS A 24 7.01 8.41 -7.84
N PHE A 25 6.34 7.39 -8.39
CA PHE A 25 6.30 7.09 -9.83
C PHE A 25 4.84 6.89 -10.29
N PRO A 26 4.08 7.99 -10.45
CA PRO A 26 2.66 7.92 -10.83
C PRO A 26 2.47 7.29 -12.20
N GLU A 27 3.37 7.53 -13.15
CA GLU A 27 3.34 6.90 -14.48
C GLU A 27 3.46 5.36 -14.43
N GLN A 28 3.93 4.81 -13.32
CA GLN A 28 4.03 3.35 -13.08
C GLN A 28 3.06 2.87 -11.99
N GLY A 29 2.30 3.77 -11.36
CA GLY A 29 1.29 3.46 -10.37
C GLY A 29 1.82 3.05 -8.99
N TRP A 30 3.02 3.49 -8.58
CA TRP A 30 3.58 3.12 -7.27
C TRP A 30 4.43 4.21 -6.60
N SER A 31 4.58 4.08 -5.28
CA SER A 31 5.50 4.85 -4.44
C SER A 31 6.32 3.92 -3.56
N LEU A 32 7.62 4.20 -3.42
CA LEU A 32 8.46 3.53 -2.44
C LEU A 32 8.44 4.33 -1.14
N LEU A 33 8.06 3.67 -0.05
CA LEU A 33 8.03 4.25 1.28
C LEU A 33 9.35 4.05 2.02
N CYS A 34 9.62 4.90 3.00
CA CYS A 34 10.86 4.89 3.78
C CYS A 34 11.11 3.57 4.54
N ASN A 35 10.05 2.83 4.87
CA ASN A 35 10.12 1.52 5.52
C ASN A 35 10.34 0.37 4.53
N GLY A 36 10.52 0.66 3.23
CA GLY A 36 10.77 -0.32 2.17
C GLY A 36 9.50 -0.90 1.54
N VAL A 37 8.32 -0.46 1.97
CA VAL A 37 7.04 -0.87 1.35
C VAL A 37 6.88 -0.19 -0.01
N LEU A 38 6.51 -0.98 -1.02
CA LEU A 38 6.02 -0.49 -2.31
C LEU A 38 4.50 -0.36 -2.21
N LEU A 39 4.02 0.89 -2.17
CA LEU A 39 2.59 1.22 -2.14
C LEU A 39 2.09 1.46 -3.56
N PHE A 40 1.08 0.70 -3.98
CA PHE A 40 0.43 0.85 -5.27
C PHE A 40 -0.77 1.80 -5.18
N GLU A 41 -1.11 2.46 -6.29
CA GLU A 41 -2.24 3.41 -6.35
C GLU A 41 -3.60 2.78 -6.04
N ASP A 42 -3.74 1.47 -6.24
CA ASP A 42 -4.95 0.73 -5.90
C ASP A 42 -5.02 0.34 -4.41
N THR A 43 -4.10 0.81 -3.57
CA THR A 43 -3.90 0.46 -2.14
C THR A 43 -3.28 -0.91 -1.90
N GLY A 44 -2.85 -1.62 -2.94
CA GLY A 44 -2.03 -2.82 -2.77
C GLY A 44 -0.64 -2.49 -2.23
N GLU A 45 0.01 -3.46 -1.61
CA GLU A 45 1.35 -3.29 -1.05
C GLU A 45 2.25 -4.48 -1.36
N LEU A 46 3.53 -4.22 -1.63
CA LEU A 46 4.59 -5.22 -1.62
C LEU A 46 5.56 -4.91 -0.48
N LEU A 47 5.63 -5.82 0.49
CA LEU A 47 6.49 -5.68 1.67
C LEU A 47 7.96 -5.98 1.33
N PRO A 48 8.93 -5.55 2.16
CA PRO A 48 10.34 -5.79 1.92
C PRO A 48 10.75 -7.27 1.87
N ASP A 49 9.97 -8.15 2.48
CA ASP A 49 10.19 -9.61 2.48
C ASP A 49 9.56 -10.30 1.26
N GLY A 50 8.89 -9.54 0.39
CA GLY A 50 8.21 -10.03 -0.80
C GLY A 50 6.76 -10.45 -0.58
N GLN A 51 6.21 -10.28 0.62
CA GLN A 51 4.78 -10.52 0.87
C GLN A 51 3.92 -9.50 0.11
N ILE A 52 2.82 -9.99 -0.46
CA ILE A 52 1.84 -9.17 -1.17
C ILE A 52 0.64 -8.94 -0.26
N ILE A 53 0.31 -7.68 -0.03
CA ILE A 53 -0.94 -7.26 0.61
C ILE A 53 -1.90 -6.84 -0.51
N ALA A 54 -3.06 -7.48 -0.53
CA ALA A 54 -4.07 -7.20 -1.54
C ALA A 54 -4.67 -5.79 -1.35
N PRO A 55 -5.02 -5.09 -2.44
CA PRO A 55 -5.78 -3.84 -2.41
C PRO A 55 -6.99 -3.89 -1.49
N HIS A 56 -7.21 -2.81 -0.74
CA HIS A 56 -8.45 -2.58 0.01
C HIS A 56 -9.58 -2.19 -0.94
N LYS A 57 -10.08 -3.16 -1.70
CA LYS A 57 -11.26 -2.96 -2.54
C LYS A 57 -12.48 -2.83 -1.62
N PRO A 58 -13.32 -1.79 -1.76
CA PRO A 58 -14.66 -1.87 -1.22
C PRO A 58 -15.28 -3.14 -1.81
N LEU A 59 -15.76 -4.05 -0.94
CA LEU A 59 -16.61 -5.15 -1.36
C LEU A 59 -17.89 -4.51 -1.90
N GLY A 60 -17.87 -4.07 -3.15
CA GLY A 60 -19.08 -3.67 -3.85
C GLY A 60 -20.01 -4.86 -3.75
N THR A 61 -21.16 -4.68 -3.11
CA THR A 61 -22.20 -5.69 -3.04
C THR A 61 -22.37 -6.24 -4.44
N GLN A 62 -21.92 -7.48 -4.67
CA GLN A 62 -22.04 -8.15 -5.95
C GLN A 62 -23.53 -8.44 -6.13
N HIS A 63 -24.30 -7.44 -6.58
CA HIS A 63 -25.63 -7.67 -7.13
C HIS A 63 -25.40 -8.32 -8.49
N ILE A 64 -25.19 -9.63 -8.45
CA ILE A 64 -25.30 -10.49 -9.62
C ILE A 64 -26.76 -10.39 -10.05
N ALA A 65 -27.05 -9.49 -10.99
CA ALA A 65 -28.33 -9.48 -11.66
C ALA A 65 -28.34 -10.67 -12.63
N THR A 66 -28.97 -11.77 -12.23
CA THR A 66 -29.30 -12.86 -13.14
C THR A 66 -30.25 -12.30 -14.21
N ALA A 67 -29.81 -12.30 -15.48
CA ALA A 67 -30.68 -12.00 -16.60
C ALA A 67 -31.73 -13.11 -16.74
N ALA A 68 -33.00 -12.72 -16.87
CA ALA A 68 -34.13 -13.60 -17.16
C ALA A 68 -34.43 -13.65 -18.66
#